data_AF-A0A969F4Z6-F1
#
_entry.id   AF-A0A969F4Z6-F1
#
_cell.length_a   1.000
_cell.length_b   1.000
_cell.length_c   1.000
_cell.angle_alpha   90.00
_cell.angle_beta   90.00
_cell.angle_gamma   90.00
#
_symmetry.space_group_name_H-M   'P 1'
#
loop_
_entity.id
_entity.type
_entity.pdbx_description
1 polymer ?
#
loop_
_entity_poly.entity_id
_entity_poly.type
_entity_poly.pdbx_seq_one_letter_code
_entity_poly.pdbx_strand_id
1 'polypeptide(L)'
;MTLGALAVSGRPGLRAPYLEMLRDMPHIAPPYPYRDPVSGTEAANRLEAAILEYGPEKVAAFIAEPISGASLGAAVPPEDYWPRIRQICDQYGVLLIADEVLVGLGRTGNGGALSIGRCSPIF
;
A
#
# COMPACT_ATOMS: atom_id res chain seq x y z
N MET A 1 15.78 -10.13 4.91
CA MET A 1 14.30 -10.07 4.76
C MET A 1 13.78 -11.50 4.77
N THR A 2 12.73 -11.79 5.53
CA THR A 2 12.12 -13.14 5.58
C THR A 2 11.29 -13.41 4.32
N LEU A 3 10.96 -14.67 4.02
CA LEU A 3 10.19 -15.02 2.82
C LEU A 3 8.80 -14.34 2.77
N GLY A 4 8.10 -14.23 3.91
CA GLY A 4 6.81 -13.53 3.97
C GLY A 4 6.91 -12.04 3.68
N ALA A 5 7.90 -11.35 4.25
CA ALA A 5 8.15 -9.94 3.98
C ALA A 5 8.61 -9.71 2.53
N LEU A 6 9.38 -10.64 1.96
CA LEU A 6 9.79 -10.57 0.56
C LEU A 6 8.60 -10.81 -0.39
N ALA A 7 7.66 -11.70 -0.03
CA ALA A 7 6.47 -12.01 -0.81
C ALA A 7 5.53 -10.80 -0.96
N VAL A 8 5.47 -9.91 0.02
CA VAL A 8 4.68 -8.66 -0.09
C VAL A 8 5.47 -7.52 -0.74
N SER A 9 6.80 -7.55 -0.71
CA SER A 9 7.64 -6.50 -1.30
C SER A 9 7.38 -6.36 -2.81
N GLY A 10 7.15 -5.12 -3.27
CA GLY A 10 6.98 -4.79 -4.69
C GLY A 10 8.28 -4.57 -5.46
N ARG A 11 9.43 -5.11 -5.00
CA ARG A 11 10.76 -4.90 -5.61
C ARG A 11 11.20 -6.12 -6.43
N PRO A 12 11.04 -6.14 -7.77
CA PRO A 12 11.30 -7.34 -8.59
C PRO A 12 12.73 -7.87 -8.44
N GLY A 13 13.73 -6.98 -8.38
CA GLY A 13 15.13 -7.39 -8.22
C GLY A 13 15.44 -8.11 -6.91
N LEU A 14 14.65 -7.87 -5.85
CA LEU A 14 14.79 -8.62 -4.58
C LEU A 14 14.01 -9.93 -4.60
N ARG A 15 12.92 -10.00 -5.37
CA ARG A 15 12.05 -11.19 -5.48
C ARG A 15 12.59 -12.23 -6.44
N ALA A 16 13.20 -11.80 -7.55
CA ALA A 16 13.57 -12.65 -8.68
C ALA A 16 14.34 -13.92 -8.29
N PRO A 17 15.32 -13.88 -7.36
CA PRO A 17 16.06 -15.09 -6.96
C PRO A 17 15.24 -16.12 -6.16
N TYR A 18 14.05 -15.75 -5.68
CA TYR A 18 13.26 -16.54 -4.72
C TYR A 18 11.86 -16.89 -5.22
N LEU A 19 11.51 -16.57 -6.48
CA LEU A 19 10.13 -16.69 -6.98
C LEU A 19 9.51 -18.08 -6.77
N GLU A 20 10.29 -19.15 -6.94
CA GLU A 20 9.81 -20.53 -6.74
C GLU A 20 9.47 -20.85 -5.27
N MET A 21 10.04 -20.10 -4.32
CA MET A 21 9.82 -20.26 -2.89
C MET A 21 8.76 -19.27 -2.36
N LEU A 22 8.44 -18.23 -3.13
CA LEU A 22 7.50 -17.20 -2.70
C LEU A 22 6.08 -17.66 -2.93
N ARG A 23 5.23 -17.43 -1.92
CA ARG A 23 3.80 -17.41 -2.16
C ARG A 23 3.47 -16.15 -2.92
N ASP A 24 2.75 -16.30 -4.03
CA ASP A 24 2.34 -15.13 -4.80
C ASP A 24 1.36 -14.27 -3.99
N MET A 25 1.56 -12.97 -4.05
CA MET A 25 0.77 -11.95 -3.35
C MET A 25 0.42 -10.89 -4.38
N PRO A 26 -0.86 -10.57 -4.59
CA PRO A 26 -1.25 -9.58 -5.58
C PRO A 26 -0.64 -8.19 -5.31
N HIS A 27 -0.28 -7.50 -6.40
CA HIS A 27 0.23 -6.12 -6.35
C HIS A 27 -0.61 -5.21 -7.23
N ILE A 28 -0.89 -4.01 -6.76
CA ILE A 28 -1.44 -2.91 -7.56
C ILE A 28 -0.35 -1.88 -7.86
N ALA A 29 -0.52 -1.11 -8.92
CA ALA A 29 0.39 -0.02 -9.27
C ALA A 29 0.41 1.06 -8.15
N PRO A 30 1.58 1.60 -7.80
CA PRO A 30 1.71 2.58 -6.73
C PRO A 30 1.11 3.94 -7.12
N PRO A 31 0.62 4.74 -6.15
CA PRO A 31 0.18 6.11 -6.38
C PRO A 31 1.39 7.04 -6.60
N TYR A 32 1.89 7.13 -7.84
CA TYR A 32 3.10 7.89 -8.17
C TYR A 32 2.86 8.99 -9.22
N PRO A 33 2.42 10.19 -8.80
CA PRO A 33 1.94 11.25 -9.70
C PRO A 33 2.93 11.69 -10.78
N TYR A 34 4.24 11.60 -10.50
CA TYR A 34 5.27 11.97 -11.47
C TYR A 34 5.31 11.04 -12.70
N ARG A 35 5.03 9.74 -12.52
CA ARG A 35 5.04 8.76 -13.63
C ARG A 35 3.65 8.35 -14.09
N ASP A 36 2.67 8.55 -13.23
CA ASP A 36 1.28 8.15 -13.43
C ASP A 36 0.37 9.28 -12.89
N PRO A 37 0.10 10.32 -13.71
CA PRO A 37 -0.52 11.57 -13.26
C PRO A 37 -2.04 11.46 -13.14
N VAL A 38 -2.52 10.43 -12.45
CA VAL A 38 -3.93 10.23 -12.10
C VAL A 38 -4.25 10.81 -10.72
N SER A 39 -5.55 10.98 -10.42
CA SER A 39 -5.98 11.33 -9.07
C SER A 39 -5.65 10.23 -8.05
N GLY A 40 -5.54 10.57 -6.77
CA GLY A 40 -5.37 9.57 -5.72
C GLY A 40 -6.55 8.62 -5.62
N THR A 41 -7.77 9.13 -5.84
CA THR A 41 -8.99 8.32 -5.89
C THR A 41 -8.92 7.28 -7.01
N GLU A 42 -8.48 7.68 -8.20
CA GLU A 42 -8.33 6.75 -9.33
C GLU A 42 -7.24 5.71 -9.10
N ALA A 43 -6.10 6.12 -8.55
CA ALA A 43 -5.05 5.18 -8.14
C ALA A 43 -5.56 4.21 -7.06
N ALA A 44 -6.32 4.69 -6.08
CA ALA A 44 -6.90 3.88 -5.01
C ALA A 44 -7.97 2.90 -5.53
N ASN A 45 -8.75 3.25 -6.55
CA ASN A 45 -9.75 2.36 -7.17
C ASN A 45 -9.12 1.11 -7.81
N ARG A 46 -7.81 1.10 -8.05
CA ARG A 46 -7.08 -0.12 -8.45
C ARG A 46 -7.11 -1.19 -7.36
N LEU A 47 -7.17 -0.80 -6.09
CA LEU A 47 -7.38 -1.73 -4.97
C LEU A 47 -8.77 -2.38 -5.06
N GLU A 48 -9.81 -1.59 -5.30
CA GLU A 48 -11.16 -2.11 -5.45
C GLU A 48 -11.28 -3.05 -6.65
N ALA A 49 -10.70 -2.68 -7.80
CA ALA A 49 -10.65 -3.55 -8.97
C ALA A 49 -9.97 -4.89 -8.66
N ALA A 50 -8.82 -4.86 -7.97
CA ALA A 50 -8.13 -6.08 -7.57
C ALA A 50 -8.96 -6.92 -6.58
N ILE A 51 -9.59 -6.31 -5.57
CA ILE A 51 -10.46 -7.03 -4.62
C ILE A 51 -11.59 -7.76 -5.34
N LEU A 52 -12.24 -7.08 -6.29
CA LEU A 52 -13.33 -7.68 -7.08
C LEU A 52 -12.83 -8.78 -8.02
N GLU A 53 -11.63 -8.64 -8.58
CA GLU A 53 -11.01 -9.65 -9.45
C GLU A 53 -10.69 -10.95 -8.69
N TYR A 54 -10.10 -10.86 -7.50
CA TYR A 54 -9.74 -12.05 -6.71
C TYR A 54 -10.93 -12.67 -5.95
N GLY A 55 -11.94 -11.86 -5.64
CA GLY A 55 -13.05 -12.21 -4.76
C GLY A 55 -12.84 -11.60 -3.36
N PRO A 56 -13.74 -10.74 -2.87
CA PRO A 56 -13.59 -10.07 -1.57
C PRO A 56 -13.35 -11.03 -0.40
N GLU A 57 -13.93 -12.23 -0.44
CA GLU A 57 -13.78 -13.27 0.58
C GLU A 57 -12.37 -13.87 0.65
N LYS A 58 -11.52 -13.61 -0.35
CA LYS A 58 -10.14 -14.12 -0.42
C LYS A 58 -9.10 -13.07 -0.07
N VAL A 59 -9.49 -11.80 0.07
CA VAL A 59 -8.56 -10.70 0.37
C VAL A 59 -8.62 -10.35 1.85
N ALA A 60 -7.56 -10.66 2.59
CA ALA A 60 -7.51 -10.43 4.03
C ALA A 60 -7.05 -9.01 4.41
N ALA A 61 -6.07 -8.46 3.68
CA ALA A 61 -5.42 -7.21 4.04
C ALA A 61 -4.85 -6.47 2.82
N PHE A 62 -4.76 -5.15 2.94
CA PHE A 62 -3.97 -4.27 2.10
C PHE A 62 -2.80 -3.71 2.92
N ILE A 63 -1.57 -3.88 2.41
CA ILE A 63 -0.35 -3.41 3.07
C ILE A 63 0.39 -2.43 2.15
N ALA A 64 0.76 -1.27 2.69
CA ALA A 64 1.51 -0.27 1.94
C ALA A 64 2.26 0.71 2.86
N GLU A 65 3.38 1.24 2.37
CA GLU A 65 4.08 2.37 2.97
C GLU A 65 3.25 3.66 2.78
N PRO A 66 2.98 4.47 3.83
CA PRO A 66 2.27 5.75 3.70
C PRO A 66 2.89 6.72 2.69
N ILE A 67 4.22 6.76 2.67
CA ILE A 67 5.05 7.45 1.68
C ILE A 67 6.07 6.41 1.20
N SER A 68 6.10 6.13 -0.10
CA SER A 68 6.96 5.08 -0.65
C SER A 68 8.43 5.50 -0.58
N GLY A 69 9.21 4.86 0.30
CA GLY A 69 10.57 5.26 0.60
C GLY A 69 11.57 4.74 -0.43
N ALA A 70 12.20 3.60 -0.14
CA ALA A 70 13.38 3.10 -0.83
C ALA A 70 13.15 2.78 -2.32
N SER A 71 11.91 2.46 -2.71
CA SER A 71 11.59 2.02 -4.09
C SER A 71 11.27 3.18 -5.02
N LEU A 72 10.70 4.28 -4.50
CA LEU A 72 10.19 5.41 -5.29
C LEU A 72 10.79 6.76 -4.88
N GLY A 73 11.77 6.78 -3.97
CA GLY A 73 12.51 7.97 -3.60
C GLY A 73 11.69 8.96 -2.78
N ALA A 74 11.00 8.48 -1.74
CA ALA A 74 10.09 9.27 -0.90
C ALA A 74 8.91 9.87 -1.71
N ALA A 75 8.30 9.05 -2.58
CA ALA A 75 7.14 9.46 -3.34
C ALA A 75 5.92 9.62 -2.43
N VAL A 76 5.41 10.85 -2.37
CA VAL A 76 4.20 11.22 -1.62
C VAL A 76 2.97 10.95 -2.50
N PRO A 77 1.98 10.17 -2.03
CA PRO A 77 0.75 9.96 -2.78
C PRO A 77 -0.11 11.24 -2.80
N PRO A 78 -1.03 11.39 -3.77
CA PRO A 78 -2.04 12.45 -3.72
C PRO A 78 -2.86 12.42 -2.42
N GLU A 79 -3.35 13.59 -2.00
CA GLU A 79 -4.06 13.75 -0.72
C GLU A 79 -5.35 12.91 -0.63
N ASP A 80 -6.00 12.66 -1.77
CA ASP A 80 -7.26 11.90 -1.86
C ASP A 80 -7.06 10.37 -1.92
N TYR A 81 -5.81 9.88 -1.96
CA TYR A 81 -5.52 8.44 -2.04
C TYR A 81 -5.88 7.68 -0.75
N TRP A 82 -5.31 8.06 0.40
CA TRP A 82 -5.51 7.35 1.66
C TRP A 82 -6.95 7.36 2.18
N PRO A 83 -7.70 8.49 2.10
CA PRO A 83 -9.12 8.49 2.42
C PRO A 83 -9.91 7.48 1.59
N ARG A 84 -9.61 7.36 0.29
CA ARG A 84 -10.28 6.40 -0.58
C ARG A 84 -9.88 4.95 -0.26
N ILE A 85 -8.61 4.67 0.01
CA ILE A 85 -8.14 3.34 0.44
C ILE A 85 -8.88 2.88 1.70
N ARG A 86 -9.03 3.76 2.69
CA ARG A 86 -9.78 3.46 3.93
C ARG A 86 -11.22 3.06 3.63
N GLN A 87 -11.92 3.85 2.80
CA GLN A 87 -13.30 3.54 2.40
C GLN A 87 -13.42 2.18 1.72
N ILE A 88 -12.49 1.84 0.81
CA ILE A 88 -12.47 0.53 0.14
C ILE A 88 -12.26 -0.59 1.18
N CYS A 89 -11.29 -0.42 2.08
CA CYS A 89 -11.00 -1.40 3.10
C CYS A 89 -12.20 -1.63 4.04
N ASP A 90 -12.90 -0.57 4.43
CA ASP A 90 -14.14 -0.65 5.23
C ASP A 90 -15.28 -1.36 4.48
N GLN A 91 -15.46 -1.02 3.20
CA GLN A 91 -16.53 -1.58 2.36
C GLN A 91 -16.41 -3.09 2.18
N TYR A 92 -15.19 -3.61 2.03
CA TYR A 92 -14.93 -5.02 1.75
C TYR A 92 -14.43 -5.82 2.97
N GLY A 93 -14.34 -5.21 4.15
CA GLY A 93 -13.84 -5.87 5.37
C GLY A 93 -12.35 -6.25 5.30
N VAL A 94 -11.55 -5.50 4.54
CA VAL A 94 -10.12 -5.73 4.34
C VAL A 94 -9.32 -4.96 5.40
N LEU A 95 -8.36 -5.62 6.04
CA LEU A 95 -7.48 -4.96 7.02
C LEU A 95 -6.53 -3.98 6.32
N LEU A 96 -6.42 -2.76 6.85
CA LEU A 96 -5.46 -1.77 6.36
C LEU A 96 -4.19 -1.80 7.24
N ILE A 97 -3.06 -2.17 6.64
CA ILE A 97 -1.75 -2.21 7.32
C ILE A 97 -0.86 -1.10 6.75
N ALA A 98 -0.53 -0.13 7.60
CA ALA A 98 0.43 0.92 7.29
C ALA A 98 1.85 0.49 7.65
N ASP A 99 2.71 0.30 6.66
CA ASP A 99 4.13 0.04 6.92
C ASP A 99 4.85 1.36 7.26
N GLU A 100 4.95 1.64 8.56
CA GLU A 100 5.55 2.86 9.08
C GLU A 100 7.03 2.70 9.46
N VAL A 101 7.72 1.63 9.03
CA VAL A 101 9.14 1.41 9.38
C VAL A 101 10.01 2.60 9.01
N LEU A 102 9.72 3.27 7.89
CA LEU A 102 10.49 4.44 7.44
C LEU A 102 9.91 5.77 7.95
N VAL A 103 8.58 5.87 8.03
CA VAL A 103 7.85 7.15 8.14
C VAL A 103 7.23 7.40 9.52
N GLY A 104 7.26 6.41 10.41
CA GLY A 104 6.73 6.51 11.76
C GLY A 104 7.58 7.37 12.70
N LEU A 105 7.11 7.49 13.95
CA LEU A 105 7.82 8.14 15.06
C LEU A 105 8.35 9.55 14.74
N GLY A 106 7.55 10.38 14.06
CA GLY A 106 7.88 11.78 13.84
C GLY A 106 8.70 12.07 12.57
N ARG A 107 9.04 11.07 11.74
CA ARG A 107 9.78 11.30 10.48
C ARG A 107 9.08 12.32 9.58
N THR A 108 7.76 12.31 9.59
CA THR A 108 6.89 13.20 8.79
C THR A 108 6.40 14.43 9.57
N GLY A 109 6.94 14.66 10.78
CA GLY A 109 6.48 15.70 11.70
C GLY A 109 5.27 15.30 12.56
N ASN A 110 4.72 14.09 12.37
CA ASN A 110 3.57 13.57 13.11
C ASN A 110 3.86 12.19 13.72
N GLY A 111 3.04 11.77 14.70
CA GLY A 111 3.19 10.48 15.39
C GLY A 111 3.05 9.24 14.49
N GLY A 112 2.30 9.36 13.39
CA GLY A 112 2.21 8.36 12.32
C GLY A 112 1.87 9.00 10.98
N ALA A 113 2.38 8.44 9.88
CA ALA A 113 2.33 9.07 8.56
C ALA A 113 0.95 9.03 7.89
N LEU A 114 0.03 8.16 8.33
CA LEU A 114 -1.36 8.23 7.86
C LEU A 114 -2.15 9.43 8.42
N SER A 115 -1.67 10.05 9.51
CA SER A 115 -2.27 11.30 10.03
C SER A 115 -2.19 12.46 9.03
N ILE A 116 -1.17 12.45 8.15
CA ILE A 116 -0.97 13.45 7.10
C ILE A 116 -2.02 13.25 5.99
N GLY A 117 -2.36 11.99 5.68
CA GLY A 117 -3.41 11.61 4.72
C GLY A 117 -4.83 11.66 5.30
N ARG A 118 -5.02 12.23 6.50
CA ARG A 118 -6.31 12.27 7.23
C ARG A 118 -6.99 10.90 7.35
N CYS A 119 -6.20 9.84 7.44
CA CYS A 119 -6.68 8.47 7.63
C CYS A 119 -6.25 8.00 9.01
N SER A 120 -7.22 7.65 9.88
CA SER A 120 -6.90 7.02 11.17
C SER A 120 -6.60 5.53 10.94
N PRO A 121 -5.45 5.00 11.37
CA PRO A 121 -5.26 3.56 11.44
C PRO A 121 -6.19 2.99 12.50
N ILE A 122 -6.99 1.99 12.13
CA ILE A 122 -7.79 1.21 13.08
C ILE A 122 -6.87 0.04 13.45
N PHE A 123 -6.27 0.11 14.64
CA PHE A 123 -5.63 -1.06 15.25
C PHE A 123 -6.70 -2.09 15.63
#